data_AF-A0A6V7K959-F1
#
_entry.id   AF-A0A6V7K959-F1
#
_cell.length_a   1.000
_cell.length_b   1.000
_cell.length_c   1.000
_cell.angle_alpha   90.00
_cell.angle_beta   90.00
_cell.angle_gamma   90.00
#
_symmetry.space_group_name_H-M   'P 1'
#
loop_
_entity.id
_entity.type
_entity.pdbx_description
1 polymer ?
#
loop_
_entity_poly.entity_id
_entity_poly.type
_entity_poly.pdbx_seq_one_letter_code
_entity_poly.pdbx_strand_id
1 'polypeptide(L)' 'EQLLHTMLRPMSDARSTAEMYEETSFLRNPNLLNFLIHILEPLSEFHIVLEKSLTHGISSIC' A
#
# COMPACT_ATOMS: atom_id res chain seq x y z
N GLU A 1 2.12 12.47 -1.50
CA GLU A 1 2.63 11.71 -0.34
C GLU A 1 2.90 10.27 -0.76
N GLN A 2 3.98 9.64 -0.29
CA GLN A 2 4.30 8.25 -0.66
C GLN A 2 3.82 7.30 0.43
N LEU A 3 2.51 7.04 0.43
CA LEU A 3 1.86 6.29 1.49
C LEU A 3 1.80 4.78 1.22
N LEU A 4 2.20 4.32 0.03
CA LEU A 4 2.00 2.94 -0.41
C LEU A 4 2.62 1.92 0.55
N HIS A 5 3.89 2.07 0.91
CA HIS A 5 4.56 1.14 1.82
C HIS A 5 4.00 1.24 3.26
N THR A 6 3.60 2.43 3.70
CA THR A 6 3.05 2.68 5.05
C THR A 6 1.63 2.14 5.20
N MET A 7 0.81 2.19 4.15
CA MET A 7 -0.59 1.73 4.16
C MET A 7 -0.71 0.20 4.20
N LEU A 8 0.30 -0.54 3.75
CA LEU A 8 0.26 -2.00 3.70
C LEU A 8 0.16 -2.65 5.09
N ARG A 9 0.77 -2.07 6.15
CA ARG A 9 0.68 -2.61 7.52
C ARG A 9 -0.72 -2.45 8.12
N PRO A 10 -1.33 -1.26 8.14
CA PRO A 10 -2.73 -1.12 8.56
C PRO A 10 -3.68 -2.00 7.75
N MET A 11 -3.41 -2.20 6.45
CA MET A 11 -4.19 -3.09 5.61
C MET A 11 -4.01 -4.57 5.99
N SER A 12 -2.80 -5.04 6.32
CA SER A 12 -2.60 -6.43 6.79
C SER A 12 -3.32 -6.70 8.10
N ASP A 13 -3.34 -5.71 8.99
CA ASP A 13 -3.94 -5.83 10.33
C ASP A 13 -5.46 -5.67 10.31
N ALA A 14 -6.03 -5.21 9.19
CA ALA A 14 -7.47 -5.04 9.05
C ALA A 14 -8.18 -6.39 9.10
N ARG A 15 -9.29 -6.44 9.84
CA ARG A 15 -10.15 -7.64 9.95
C ARG A 15 -10.63 -8.13 8.58
N SER A 16 -10.96 -7.21 7.67
CA SER A 16 -11.35 -7.54 6.30
C SER A 16 -10.28 -8.33 5.56
N THR A 17 -9.01 -8.08 5.83
CA THR A 17 -7.92 -8.82 5.20
C THR A 17 -7.85 -10.26 5.70
N ALA A 18 -8.11 -10.50 6.98
CA ALA A 18 -8.22 -11.85 7.53
C ALA A 18 -9.45 -12.61 7.00
N GLU A 19 -10.54 -11.91 6.71
CA GLU A 19 -11.79 -12.51 6.22
C GLU A 19 -11.80 -12.73 4.70
N MET A 20 -11.08 -11.90 3.92
CA MET A 20 -11.13 -11.91 2.46
C MET A 20 -9.93 -12.60 1.79
N TYR A 21 -8.82 -12.80 2.50
CA TYR A 21 -7.61 -13.38 1.93
C TYR A 21 -7.21 -14.68 2.63
N GLU A 22 -6.58 -15.58 1.87
CA GLU A 22 -6.03 -16.84 2.38
C GLU A 22 -4.77 -16.61 3.25
N GLU A 23 -4.46 -17.53 4.15
CA GLU A 23 -3.30 -17.42 5.05
C GLU A 23 -1.95 -17.33 4.32
N THR A 24 -1.86 -17.93 3.13
CA THR A 24 -0.69 -17.87 2.26
C THR A 24 -0.61 -16.60 1.41
N SER A 25 -1.62 -15.73 1.48
CA SER A 25 -1.65 -14.48 0.72
C SER A 25 -0.58 -13.49 1.18
N PHE A 26 -0.20 -12.58 0.27
CA PHE A 26 0.81 -11.55 0.53
C PHE A 26 0.52 -10.67 1.74
N LEU A 27 -0.75 -10.31 1.96
CA LEU A 27 -1.14 -9.43 3.05
C LEU A 27 -1.23 -10.15 4.40
N ARG A 28 -1.42 -11.48 4.41
CA ARG A 28 -1.50 -12.28 5.66
C ARG A 28 -0.18 -12.94 6.04
N ASN A 29 0.73 -13.15 5.09
CA ASN A 29 2.04 -13.71 5.37
C ASN A 29 3.06 -12.58 5.66
N PRO A 30 3.58 -12.47 6.89
CA PRO A 30 4.46 -11.38 7.28
C PRO A 30 5.78 -11.35 6.49
N ASN A 31 6.28 -12.51 6.02
CA ASN A 31 7.49 -12.56 5.20
C ASN A 31 7.24 -11.95 3.81
N LEU A 32 6.10 -12.27 3.21
CA LEU A 32 5.70 -11.72 1.90
C LEU A 32 5.33 -10.25 1.99
N LEU A 33 4.67 -9.85 3.08
CA LEU A 33 4.34 -8.46 3.37
C LEU A 33 5.61 -7.61 3.51
N ASN A 34 6.59 -8.08 4.30
CA ASN A 34 7.86 -7.38 4.46
C ASN A 34 8.66 -7.33 3.15
N PHE A 35 8.61 -8.39 2.34
CA PHE A 35 9.19 -8.37 1.01
C PHE A 35 8.56 -7.30 0.11
N LEU A 36 7.23 -7.21 0.10
CA LEU A 36 6.50 -6.19 -0.66
C LEU A 36 6.83 -4.76 -0.17
N ILE A 37 6.91 -4.55 1.14
CA ILE A 37 7.30 -3.27 1.72
C ILE A 37 8.70 -2.86 1.26
N HIS A 38 9.69 -3.77 1.30
CA HIS A 38 11.05 -3.47 0.82
C HIS A 38 11.12 -3.16 -0.67
N ILE A 39 10.24 -3.75 -1.49
CA ILE A 39 10.17 -3.40 -2.93
C ILE A 39 9.61 -1.99 -3.13
N LEU A 40 8.63 -1.59 -2.31
CA LEU A 40 7.96 -0.30 -2.41
C LEU A 40 8.69 0.83 -1.69
N GLU A 41 9.60 0.51 -0.76
CA GLU A 41 10.40 1.48 -0.02
C GLU A 41 11.25 2.37 -0.96
N PRO A 42 11.98 1.85 -1.96
CA PRO A 42 12.66 2.68 -2.95
C PRO A 42 11.74 3.62 -3.73
N LEU A 43 10.46 3.27 -3.94
CA LEU A 43 9.50 4.15 -4.60
C LEU A 43 9.22 5.42 -3.79
N SER A 44 9.52 5.41 -2.49
CA SER A 44 9.48 6.61 -1.64
C SER A 44 10.60 7.62 -1.93
N GLU A 45 11.59 7.29 -2.74
CA GLU A 45 12.60 8.26 -3.15
C GLU A 45 12.21 9.00 -4.43
N PHE A 46 11.22 8.49 -5.18
CA PHE A 46 10.81 9.06 -6.47
C PHE A 46 9.64 10.02 -6.31
N HIS A 47 9.79 11.23 -6.85
CA HIS A 47 8.69 12.19 -6.96
C HIS A 47 7.71 11.76 -8.06
N ILE A 48 6.82 10.82 -7.72
CA ILE A 48 5.78 10.33 -8.64
C ILE A 48 4.65 11.37 -8.66
N VAL A 49 4.63 12.17 -9.72
CA VAL A 49 3.53 13.11 -10.00
C VAL A 49 2.46 12.40 -10.80
N LEU A 50 1.31 12.17 -10.19
CA LEU A 50 0.14 11.69 -10.92
C LEU A 50 -0.47 12.86 -11.71
N GLU A 51 -0.71 12.66 -13.00
CA GLU A 51 -1.29 13.69 -13.86
C GLU A 51 -2.69 14.12 -13.37
N LYS A 52 -3.07 15.35 -13.70
CA LYS A 52 -4.35 15.95 -13.25
C LYS A 52 -5.59 15.21 -13.75
N SER A 53 -5.48 14.54 -14.90
CA SER A 53 -6.51 13.64 -15.42
C SER A 53 -6.74 12.41 -14.54
N LEU A 54 -5.69 11.92 -13.88
CA LEU A 54 -5.69 10.74 -13.00
C LEU A 54 -6.00 11.09 -11.54
N THR A 55 -5.75 12.33 -11.14
CA THR A 55 -6.06 12.85 -9.79
C THR A 55 -7.39 13.60 -9.73
N HIS A 56 -8.12 13.66 -10.84
CA HIS A 56 -9.43 14.30 -10.92
C HIS A 56 -10.43 13.58 -9.99
N GLY A 57 -10.98 14.32 -9.02
CA GLY A 57 -11.89 13.78 -8.00
C GLY A 57 -11.21 13.22 -6.74
N ILE A 58 -9.88 13.14 -6.72
CA ILE A 58 -9.06 12.68 -5.56
C ILE A 58 -8.21 13.84 -5.01
N SER A 59 -8.33 15.02 -5.60
CA SER A 59 -7.55 16.21 -5.22
C SER A 59 -7.94 16.71 -3.83
N SER A 60 -7.16 16.27 -2.83
CA SER A 60 -6.94 16.83 -1.49
C SER A 60 -8.18 17.18 -0.65
N ILE A 61 -8.59 16.25 0.22
CA ILE A 61 -9.05 16.61 1.56
C ILE A 61 -7.79 16.69 2.43
N CYS A 62 -7.04 17.77 2.31
CA CYS A 62 -5.99 18.25 3.23
C CYS A 62 -5.56 19.64 2.74
#